data_AF-A0A2H1VTE4-F1
#
_entry.id   AF-A0A2H1VTE4-F1
#
_cell.length_a   1.000
_cell.length_b   1.000
_cell.length_c   1.000
_cell.angle_alpha   90.00
_cell.angle_beta   90.00
_cell.angle_gamma   90.00
#
_symmetry.space_group_name_H-M   'P 1'
#
loop_
_entity.id
_entity.type
_entity.pdbx_description
1 polymer ?
#
loop_
_entity_poly.entity_id
_entity_poly.type
_entity_poly.pdbx_seq_one_letter_code
_entity_poly.pdbx_strand_id
1 'polypeptide(L)'
;MAEVEEKVVMTPKCKTANSTTLVIERKAVEPEASDKIHVAGGDHTGIIINKEKNYENGVTEPCHAQLEFYVYLVSGATGTHTREARALRFWFKPNMTPNERPYEAQAFFRELVSPQDFPKDYVGYIKKIMKLMQHKYNQLKLLEVELRQEAAGPPLPGK
;
A
#
# COMPACT_ATOMS: atom_id res chain seq x y z
N MET A 1 -9.94 -30.53 1.81
CA MET A 1 -10.59 -29.21 1.61
C MET A 1 -9.66 -28.45 0.68
N ALA A 2 -10.14 -27.97 -0.46
CA ALA A 2 -9.28 -27.18 -1.36
C ALA A 2 -8.91 -25.87 -0.64
N GLU A 3 -7.62 -25.61 -0.44
CA GLU A 3 -7.16 -24.28 -0.01
C GLU A 3 -7.54 -23.30 -1.13
N VAL A 4 -8.44 -22.37 -0.85
CA VAL A 4 -8.77 -21.30 -1.80
C VAL A 4 -7.58 -20.35 -1.83
N GLU A 5 -6.92 -20.25 -2.98
CA GLU A 5 -5.73 -19.41 -3.16
C GLU A 5 -6.10 -17.93 -2.99
N GLU A 6 -5.50 -17.28 -1.99
CA GLU A 6 -5.67 -15.84 -1.77
C GLU A 6 -4.85 -15.02 -2.77
N LYS A 7 -5.49 -14.04 -3.40
CA LYS A 7 -4.83 -13.06 -4.27
C LYS A 7 -4.72 -11.71 -3.58
N VAL A 8 -3.70 -10.93 -3.96
CA VAL A 8 -3.52 -9.56 -3.47
C VAL A 8 -4.28 -8.62 -4.41
N VAL A 9 -5.25 -7.91 -3.86
CA VAL A 9 -6.12 -6.98 -4.59
C VAL A 9 -5.81 -5.55 -4.16
N MET A 10 -5.59 -4.66 -5.12
CA MET A 10 -5.48 -3.22 -4.88
C MET A 10 -6.74 -2.51 -5.38
N THR A 11 -7.34 -1.69 -4.52
CA THR A 11 -8.53 -0.89 -4.80
C THR A 11 -8.30 0.58 -4.40
N PRO A 12 -8.48 1.56 -5.29
CA PRO A 12 -8.50 2.97 -4.91
C PRO A 12 -9.68 3.25 -3.96
N LYS A 13 -9.42 3.88 -2.81
CA LYS A 13 -10.45 4.20 -1.81
C LYS A 13 -10.90 5.65 -1.90
N CYS A 14 -9.97 6.59 -1.97
CA CYS A 14 -10.27 8.01 -2.01
C CYS A 14 -9.19 8.76 -2.79
N LYS A 15 -9.59 9.84 -3.48
CA LYS A 15 -8.66 10.78 -4.10
C LYS A 15 -9.17 12.20 -3.91
N THR A 16 -8.35 13.04 -3.30
CA THR A 16 -8.57 14.48 -3.19
C THR A 16 -7.56 15.23 -4.08
N ALA A 17 -7.55 16.56 -4.03
CA ALA A 17 -6.56 17.36 -4.74
C ALA A 17 -5.11 17.09 -4.27
N ASN A 18 -4.93 16.67 -3.01
CA ASN A 18 -3.62 16.52 -2.38
C ASN A 18 -3.41 15.16 -1.70
N SER A 19 -4.39 14.25 -1.72
CA SER A 19 -4.29 12.95 -1.08
C SER A 19 -4.82 11.83 -1.99
N THR A 20 -4.16 10.68 -1.96
CA THR A 20 -4.65 9.44 -2.56
C THR A 20 -4.59 8.34 -1.51
N THR A 21 -5.71 7.64 -1.32
CA THR A 21 -5.82 6.49 -0.42
C THR A 21 -6.07 5.24 -1.23
N LEU A 22 -5.27 4.22 -1.00
CA LEU A 22 -5.37 2.89 -1.62
C LEU A 22 -5.61 1.85 -0.51
N VAL A 23 -6.41 0.84 -0.83
CA VAL A 23 -6.56 -0.35 0.00
C VAL A 23 -5.95 -1.52 -0.75
N ILE A 24 -5.07 -2.25 -0.08
CA ILE A 24 -4.43 -3.45 -0.61
C ILE A 24 -4.78 -4.59 0.34
N GLU A 25 -5.46 -5.61 -0.15
CA GLU A 25 -6.07 -6.64 0.69
C GLU A 25 -5.91 -8.02 0.07
N ARG A 26 -5.95 -9.06 0.91
CA ARG A 26 -6.06 -10.44 0.46
C ARG A 26 -7.51 -10.82 0.29
N LYS A 27 -7.84 -11.37 -0.87
CA LYS A 27 -9.16 -11.97 -1.12
C LYS A 27 -9.01 -13.36 -1.71
N ALA A 28 -9.83 -14.27 -1.23
CA ALA A 28 -10.17 -15.50 -1.93
C ALA A 28 -11.04 -15.10 -3.14
N VAL A 29 -10.42 -14.88 -4.30
CA VAL A 29 -11.11 -14.41 -5.51
C VAL A 29 -11.22 -15.55 -6.51
N GLU A 30 -12.43 -15.95 -6.87
CA GLU A 30 -12.70 -16.47 -8.21
C GLU A 30 -12.74 -15.26 -9.16
N PRO A 31 -11.82 -15.14 -10.13
CA PRO A 31 -11.77 -13.96 -10.98
C PRO A 31 -12.95 -14.01 -11.95
N GLU A 32 -14.03 -13.28 -11.63
CA GLU A 32 -14.99 -12.91 -12.66
C GLU A 32 -14.31 -11.91 -13.60
N ALA A 33 -14.10 -12.32 -14.86
CA ALA A 33 -13.53 -11.46 -15.88
C ALA A 33 -14.47 -10.27 -16.12
N SER A 34 -14.03 -9.07 -15.73
CA SER A 34 -14.72 -7.81 -15.98
C SER A 34 -13.71 -6.80 -16.51
N ASP A 35 -14.11 -5.93 -17.44
CA ASP A 35 -13.24 -4.86 -17.98
C ASP A 35 -12.72 -3.89 -16.89
N LYS A 36 -13.33 -3.93 -15.70
CA LYS A 36 -12.98 -3.15 -14.52
C LYS A 36 -11.89 -3.79 -13.67
N ILE A 37 -11.56 -5.05 -13.91
CA ILE A 37 -10.59 -5.84 -13.14
C ILE A 37 -9.39 -6.12 -14.03
N HIS A 38 -8.20 -5.67 -13.62
CA HIS A 38 -6.96 -6.03 -14.29
C HIS A 38 -6.23 -7.11 -13.49
N VAL A 39 -6.10 -8.30 -14.08
CA VAL A 39 -5.29 -9.40 -13.55
C VAL A 39 -3.90 -9.30 -14.17
N ALA A 40 -2.87 -9.15 -13.34
CA ALA A 40 -1.49 -9.05 -13.83
C ALA A 40 -0.93 -10.45 -14.17
N GLY A 41 -0.15 -10.55 -15.26
CA GLY A 41 0.52 -11.77 -15.70
C GLY A 41 2.03 -11.78 -15.42
N GLY A 42 2.71 -12.88 -15.75
CA GLY A 42 4.16 -13.04 -15.58
C GLY A 42 4.58 -12.97 -14.11
N ASP A 43 5.67 -12.26 -13.80
CA ASP A 43 6.16 -12.07 -12.43
C ASP A 43 5.13 -11.44 -11.48
N HIS A 44 4.06 -10.85 -12.00
CA HIS A 44 3.00 -10.19 -11.24
C HIS A 44 1.73 -11.06 -11.08
N THR A 45 1.77 -12.31 -11.52
CA THR A 45 0.69 -13.28 -11.35
C THR A 45 0.25 -13.35 -9.89
N GLY A 46 -1.05 -13.22 -9.61
CA GLY A 46 -1.61 -13.16 -8.25
C GLY A 46 -1.96 -11.75 -7.74
N ILE A 47 -1.66 -10.70 -8.52
CA ILE A 47 -2.09 -9.32 -8.25
C ILE A 47 -3.34 -8.98 -9.10
N ILE A 48 -4.36 -8.43 -8.45
CA ILE A 48 -5.58 -7.95 -9.07
C ILE A 48 -5.74 -6.45 -8.78
N ILE A 49 -5.97 -5.64 -9.82
CA ILE A 49 -6.29 -4.21 -9.67
C ILE A 49 -7.77 -4.03 -9.95
N ASN A 50 -8.54 -3.63 -8.94
CA ASN A 50 -9.93 -3.23 -9.12
C ASN A 50 -10.00 -1.73 -9.45
N LYS A 51 -10.55 -1.39 -10.63
CA LYS A 51 -10.70 0.00 -11.09
C LYS A 51 -12.03 0.64 -10.66
N GLU A 52 -12.88 -0.07 -9.94
CA GLU A 52 -14.11 0.50 -9.39
C GLU A 52 -13.80 1.63 -8.41
N LYS A 53 -14.54 2.74 -8.54
CA LYS A 53 -14.18 4.03 -7.93
C LYS A 53 -14.56 4.19 -6.45
N ASN A 54 -15.19 3.20 -5.81
CA ASN A 54 -15.67 3.34 -4.44
C ASN A 54 -15.43 2.05 -3.65
N TYR A 55 -14.50 2.09 -2.69
CA TYR A 55 -14.46 1.12 -1.60
C TYR A 55 -15.56 1.53 -0.61
N GLU A 56 -16.78 1.04 -0.82
CA GLU A 56 -17.87 1.21 0.15
C GLU A 56 -17.55 0.36 1.38
N ASN A 57 -16.98 1.02 2.41
CA ASN A 57 -16.88 0.55 3.79
C ASN A 57 -16.62 -0.95 3.99
N GLY A 58 -15.37 -1.37 3.83
CA GLY A 58 -14.92 -2.72 4.21
C GLY A 58 -14.03 -2.78 5.46
N VAL A 59 -13.96 -1.72 6.26
CA VAL A 59 -13.18 -1.73 7.52
C VAL A 59 -14.02 -1.16 8.66
N THR A 60 -14.66 -2.04 9.41
CA THR A 60 -15.49 -1.68 10.58
C THR A 60 -14.70 -1.65 11.88
N GLU A 61 -13.49 -2.22 11.90
CA GLU A 61 -12.63 -2.32 13.07
C GLU A 61 -11.43 -1.35 12.99
N PRO A 62 -10.97 -0.76 14.11
CA PRO A 62 -9.75 0.03 14.12
C PRO A 62 -8.56 -0.74 13.57
N CYS A 63 -7.62 -0.05 12.92
CA CYS A 63 -6.37 -0.69 12.50
C CYS A 63 -5.61 -1.23 13.72
N HIS A 64 -4.96 -2.38 13.54
CA HIS A 64 -4.16 -3.00 14.59
C HIS A 64 -2.82 -2.31 14.82
N ALA A 65 -2.28 -1.68 13.77
CA ALA A 65 -1.07 -0.87 13.84
C ALA A 65 -1.14 0.25 12.80
N GLN A 66 -0.44 1.35 13.08
CA GLN A 66 -0.29 2.48 12.17
C GLN A 66 1.13 3.01 12.21
N LEU A 67 1.65 3.39 11.04
CA LEU A 67 2.91 4.09 10.88
C LEU A 67 2.72 5.29 9.95
N GLU A 68 3.37 6.40 10.25
CA GLU A 68 3.42 7.58 9.38
C GLU A 68 4.87 8.02 9.23
N PHE A 69 5.25 8.42 8.02
CA PHE A 69 6.56 8.97 7.72
C PHE A 69 6.46 10.00 6.60
N TYR A 70 7.51 10.81 6.47
CA TYR A 70 7.58 11.86 5.45
C TYR A 70 8.60 11.50 4.39
N VAL A 71 8.31 11.87 3.16
CA VAL A 71 9.27 11.89 2.05
C VAL A 71 9.32 13.26 1.41
N TYR A 72 10.44 13.57 0.77
CA TYR A 72 10.60 14.79 -0.01
C TYR A 72 10.63 14.42 -1.49
N LEU A 73 9.62 14.87 -2.22
CA LEU A 73 9.52 14.69 -3.65
C LEU A 73 10.24 15.86 -4.34
N VAL A 74 10.98 15.54 -5.39
CA VAL A 74 11.59 16.54 -6.26
C VAL A 74 10.91 16.42 -7.62
N SER A 75 10.29 17.52 -8.07
CA SER A 75 9.71 17.59 -9.41
C SER A 75 10.81 17.48 -10.46
N GLY A 76 10.75 16.46 -11.32
CA GLY A 76 11.71 16.31 -12.42
C GLY A 76 11.63 17.45 -13.46
N ALA A 77 10.48 18.13 -13.54
CA ALA A 77 10.27 19.22 -14.48
C ALA A 77 10.73 20.59 -13.94
N THR A 78 10.54 20.83 -12.63
CA THR A 78 10.74 22.16 -12.03
C THR A 78 11.81 22.20 -10.94
N GLY A 79 12.31 21.05 -10.49
CA GLY A 79 13.20 20.94 -9.34
C GLY A 79 12.54 21.30 -7.99
N THR A 80 11.23 21.60 -7.99
CA THR A 80 10.52 22.00 -6.77
C THR A 80 10.46 20.85 -5.77
N HIS A 81 10.70 21.18 -4.50
CA HIS A 81 10.58 20.24 -3.40
C HIS A 81 9.18 20.28 -2.81
N THR A 82 8.59 19.11 -2.60
CA THR A 82 7.29 18.96 -1.95
C THR A 82 7.43 17.91 -0.85
N ARG A 83 6.95 18.23 0.34
CA ARG A 83 6.87 17.24 1.43
C ARG A 83 5.60 16.42 1.25
N GLU A 84 5.71 15.11 1.36
CA GLU A 84 4.58 14.19 1.33
C GLU A 84 4.57 13.34 2.60
N ALA A 85 3.44 13.35 3.30
CA ALA A 85 3.16 12.43 4.39
C ALA A 85 2.63 11.11 3.81
N ARG A 86 3.17 9.99 4.29
CA ARG A 86 2.73 8.65 3.93
C ARG A 86 2.28 7.91 5.19
N ALA A 87 1.03 7.49 5.22
CA ALA A 87 0.48 6.69 6.31
C ALA A 87 0.19 5.26 5.85
N LEU A 88 0.53 4.30 6.72
CA LEU A 88 0.26 2.88 6.56
C LEU A 88 -0.59 2.41 7.74
N ARG A 89 -1.77 1.85 7.46
CA ARG A 89 -2.66 1.29 8.50
C ARG A 89 -2.84 -0.20 8.24
N PHE A 90 -2.60 -1.02 9.25
CA PHE A 90 -2.45 -2.47 9.13
C PHE A 90 -3.59 -3.22 9.80
N TRP A 91 -4.14 -4.21 9.09
CA TRP A 91 -5.06 -5.20 9.63
C TRP A 91 -4.50 -6.59 9.36
N PHE A 92 -4.40 -7.39 10.42
CA PHE A 92 -3.79 -8.71 10.39
C PHE A 92 -4.85 -9.78 10.48
N LYS A 93 -4.53 -10.99 10.00
CA LYS A 93 -5.40 -12.16 10.12
C LYS A 93 -5.66 -12.50 11.59
N PRO A 94 -6.83 -13.09 11.94
CA PRO A 94 -7.21 -13.35 13.33
C PRO A 94 -6.27 -14.29 14.10
N ASN A 95 -5.56 -15.17 13.39
CA ASN A 95 -4.59 -16.11 13.95
C ASN A 95 -3.28 -15.43 14.42
N MET A 96 -3.03 -14.17 14.04
CA MET A 96 -1.87 -13.42 14.53
C MET A 96 -2.17 -12.78 15.88
N THR A 97 -1.34 -13.09 16.88
CA THR A 97 -1.56 -12.60 18.25
C THR A 97 -1.31 -11.09 18.33
N PRO A 98 -2.01 -10.35 19.21
CA PRO A 98 -1.83 -8.91 19.33
C PRO A 98 -0.38 -8.46 19.59
N ASN A 99 0.41 -9.27 20.31
CA ASN A 99 1.79 -8.95 20.64
C ASN A 99 2.74 -9.06 19.43
N GLU A 100 2.41 -9.86 18.41
CA GLU A 100 3.22 -10.03 17.20
C GLU A 100 2.99 -8.91 16.18
N ARG A 101 1.79 -8.32 16.17
CA ARG A 101 1.34 -7.35 15.15
C ARG A 101 2.25 -6.13 15.02
N PRO A 102 2.74 -5.49 16.11
CA PRO A 102 3.66 -4.36 15.99
C PRO A 102 5.00 -4.75 15.36
N TYR A 103 5.53 -5.94 15.68
CA TYR A 103 6.79 -6.43 15.12
C TYR A 103 6.68 -6.71 13.62
N GLU A 104 5.57 -7.32 13.19
CA GLU A 104 5.30 -7.56 11.76
C GLU A 104 5.12 -6.26 10.99
N ALA A 105 4.37 -5.29 11.54
CA ALA A 105 4.21 -3.96 10.93
C ALA A 105 5.56 -3.23 10.80
N GLN A 106 6.40 -3.30 11.84
CA GLN A 106 7.72 -2.69 11.83
C GLN A 106 8.67 -3.37 10.85
N ALA A 107 8.65 -4.71 10.76
CA ALA A 107 9.44 -5.47 9.80
C ALA A 107 9.03 -5.10 8.36
N PHE A 108 7.72 -5.09 8.09
CA PHE A 108 7.16 -4.67 6.80
C PHE A 108 7.64 -3.28 6.42
N PHE A 109 7.50 -2.33 7.34
CA PHE A 109 7.92 -0.95 7.12
C PHE A 109 9.42 -0.84 6.84
N ARG A 110 10.26 -1.52 7.62
CA ARG A 110 11.72 -1.51 7.46
C ARG A 110 12.15 -1.99 6.07
N GLU A 111 11.50 -3.02 5.54
CA GLU A 111 11.77 -3.52 4.19
C GLU A 111 11.23 -2.58 3.12
N LEU A 112 10.02 -2.07 3.30
CA LEU A 112 9.42 -1.11 2.37
C LEU A 112 10.31 0.13 2.19
N VAL A 113 10.85 0.66 3.29
CA VAL A 113 11.67 1.88 3.30
C VAL A 113 13.18 1.64 3.27
N SER A 114 13.61 0.40 3.02
CA SER A 114 15.03 0.06 2.92
C SER A 114 15.75 0.97 1.91
N PRO A 115 16.83 1.68 2.31
CA PRO A 115 17.51 2.64 1.43
C PRO A 115 18.13 2.02 0.17
N GLN A 116 18.47 0.73 0.22
CA GLN A 116 19.13 0.01 -0.87
C GLN A 116 18.24 -0.12 -2.10
N ASP A 117 16.92 -0.19 -1.89
CA ASP A 117 15.92 -0.47 -2.90
C ASP A 117 14.66 0.39 -2.67
N PHE A 118 14.84 1.60 -2.14
CA PHE A 118 13.73 2.51 -1.90
C PHE A 118 13.16 3.01 -3.24
N PRO A 119 11.84 2.86 -3.48
CA PRO A 119 11.25 3.26 -4.75
C PRO A 119 11.32 4.78 -4.99
N LYS A 120 11.74 5.17 -6.20
CA LYS A 120 11.92 6.59 -6.59
C LYS A 120 10.64 7.26 -7.10
N ASP A 121 9.59 6.48 -7.34
CA ASP A 121 8.30 6.96 -7.82
C ASP A 121 7.14 6.23 -7.14
N TYR A 122 5.92 6.73 -7.35
CA TYR A 122 4.71 6.17 -6.76
C TYR A 122 4.40 4.75 -7.23
N VAL A 123 4.65 4.44 -8.51
CA VAL A 123 4.33 3.13 -9.08
C VAL A 123 5.24 2.07 -8.46
N GLY A 124 6.54 2.34 -8.34
CA GLY A 124 7.50 1.51 -7.65
C GLY A 124 7.15 1.33 -6.17
N TYR A 125 6.71 2.39 -5.50
CA TYR A 125 6.28 2.32 -4.09
C TYR A 125 5.10 1.37 -3.91
N ILE A 126 4.04 1.55 -4.69
CA ILE A 126 2.85 0.70 -4.65
C ILE A 126 3.21 -0.74 -5.06
N LYS A 127 4.01 -0.93 -6.11
CA LYS A 127 4.49 -2.26 -6.54
C LYS A 127 5.25 -2.98 -5.43
N LYS A 128 6.15 -2.29 -4.73
CA LYS A 128 6.91 -2.88 -3.60
C LYS A 128 5.97 -3.32 -2.49
N ILE A 129 4.98 -2.50 -2.13
CA ILE A 129 3.94 -2.87 -1.16
C ILE A 129 3.19 -4.13 -1.56
N MET A 130 2.67 -4.18 -2.80
CA MET A 130 1.94 -5.35 -3.31
C MET A 130 2.82 -6.61 -3.29
N LYS A 131 4.11 -6.48 -3.62
CA LYS A 131 5.07 -7.59 -3.61
C LYS A 131 5.41 -8.09 -2.22
N LEU A 132 5.62 -7.18 -1.26
CA LEU A 132 5.84 -7.53 0.14
C LEU A 132 4.63 -8.28 0.70
N MET A 133 3.42 -7.81 0.42
CA MET A 133 2.21 -8.56 0.74
C MET A 133 2.24 -9.91 0.02
N GLN A 134 2.31 -9.95 -1.30
CA GLN A 134 2.21 -11.19 -2.09
C GLN A 134 3.16 -12.30 -1.63
N HIS A 135 4.42 -11.99 -1.32
CA HIS A 135 5.46 -13.01 -1.16
C HIS A 135 5.93 -13.26 0.27
N LYS A 136 5.72 -12.32 1.20
CA LYS A 136 6.36 -12.38 2.52
C LYS A 136 5.40 -12.18 3.69
N TYR A 137 4.57 -11.16 3.62
CA TYR A 137 3.74 -10.72 4.76
C TYR A 137 2.35 -11.37 4.71
N ASN A 138 2.30 -12.70 4.80
CA ASN A 138 1.10 -13.53 4.61
C ASN A 138 0.03 -13.36 5.69
N GLN A 139 0.41 -12.85 6.87
CA GLN A 139 -0.51 -12.53 7.95
C GLN A 139 -1.14 -11.13 7.80
N LEU A 140 -0.61 -10.27 6.93
CA LEU A 140 -1.21 -8.98 6.59
C LEU A 140 -2.44 -9.23 5.71
N LYS A 141 -3.62 -9.00 6.28
CA LYS A 141 -4.93 -9.18 5.63
C LYS A 141 -5.26 -7.97 4.77
N LEU A 142 -5.08 -6.77 5.32
CA LEU A 142 -5.40 -5.51 4.66
C LEU A 142 -4.39 -4.44 5.08
N LEU A 143 -3.99 -3.64 4.11
CA LEU A 143 -3.15 -2.47 4.26
C LEU A 143 -3.83 -1.28 3.59
N GLU A 144 -4.10 -0.24 4.36
CA GLU A 144 -4.46 1.05 3.80
C GLU A 144 -3.21 1.92 3.68
N VAL A 145 -3.04 2.53 2.51
CA VAL A 145 -1.92 3.40 2.16
C VAL A 145 -2.47 4.76 1.79
N GLU A 146 -2.11 5.77 2.58
CA GLU A 146 -2.45 7.16 2.29
C GLU A 146 -1.19 7.92 1.88
N LEU A 147 -1.27 8.63 0.76
CA LEU A 147 -0.21 9.47 0.20
C LEU A 147 -0.75 10.90 0.14
N ARG A 148 -0.27 11.77 1.04
CA ARG A 148 -0.78 13.14 1.21
C ARG A 148 0.33 14.16 0.98
N GLN A 149 0.24 14.91 -0.12
CA GLN A 149 1.11 16.04 -0.39
C GLN A 149 0.77 17.20 0.54
N GLU A 150 1.79 17.74 1.18
CA GLU A 150 1.72 18.97 1.95
C GLU A 150 2.20 20.13 1.09
N ALA A 151 1.76 21.35 1.43
CA ALA A 151 2.08 22.54 0.65
C ALA A 151 3.59 22.65 0.36
N ALA A 152 3.94 23.11 -0.84
CA ALA A 152 5.33 23.30 -1.25
C ALA A 152 6.03 24.22 -0.23
N GLY A 153 7.01 23.68 0.48
CA GLY A 153 7.90 24.44 1.34
C GLY A 153 9.12 24.93 0.55
N PRO A 154 9.87 25.92 1.07
CA PRO A 154 11.15 26.30 0.48
C PRO A 154 12.10 25.09 0.40
N PRO A 155 13.06 25.07 -0.56
CA PRO A 155 14.04 24.01 -0.69
C PRO A 155 14.74 23.72 0.66
N LEU A 156 14.98 22.46 0.97
CA LEU A 156 15.79 22.11 2.14
C LEU A 156 17.19 22.71 1.97
N PRO A 157 17.79 23.30 3.03
CA PRO A 157 19.18 23.70 2.97
C PRO A 157 20.03 22.47 2.63
N GLY A 158 20.84 22.58 1.57
CA GLY A 158 21.67 21.49 1.08
C GLY A 158 22.61 20.94 2.15
N LYS A 159 22.86 19.62 2.09
CA LYS A 159 24.02 19.01 2.75
C LYS A 159 25.29 19.32 1.97
#